data_AF-A0A9W9Y7J8-F1
#
_entry.id   AF-A0A9W9Y7J8-F1
#
_cell.length_a   1.000
_cell.length_b   1.000
_cell.length_c   1.000
_cell.angle_alpha   90.00
_cell.angle_beta   90.00
_cell.angle_gamma   90.00
#
_symmetry.space_group_name_H-M   'P 1'
#
loop_
_entity.id
_entity.type
_entity.pdbx_description
1 polymer ?
#
loop_
_entity_poly.entity_id
_entity_poly.type
_entity_poly.pdbx_seq_one_letter_code
_entity_poly.pdbx_strand_id
1 'polypeptide(L)'
;MVNWMAYDHYPMAWEAKESSEIVFSEKEIPSADNNNYALCKNVSFGNPFYAPPVVLTTVLNGGNNNANKACPVKGPLSSWLEEVTNSHFRLCIKDNAGYDGQRSNVIVDYLVIGDLDPCTNASCKYYSHCVASSPDQFTCVCEKSCPSYEEQVCASNGRTFNNLCLLKQEICRTRGNYTKYHPGSCT
;
A
#
# COMPACT_ATOMS: atom_id res chain seq x y z
N MET A 1 -13.39 -19.77 -1.38
CA MET A 1 -13.33 -19.69 0.09
C MET A 1 -13.84 -18.31 0.47
N VAL A 2 -14.80 -18.21 1.37
CA VAL A 2 -15.45 -16.93 1.70
C VAL A 2 -14.90 -16.45 3.04
N ASN A 3 -14.20 -15.31 3.05
CA ASN A 3 -13.61 -14.69 4.24
C ASN A 3 -14.40 -13.43 4.58
N TRP A 4 -15.56 -13.57 5.22
CA TRP A 4 -16.25 -12.43 5.85
C TRP A 4 -16.39 -12.68 7.35
N MET A 5 -16.35 -11.59 8.11
CA MET A 5 -16.40 -11.60 9.57
C MET A 5 -16.93 -10.24 10.01
N ALA A 6 -17.88 -10.24 10.95
CA ALA A 6 -18.38 -9.03 11.59
C ALA A 6 -17.88 -9.00 13.05
N TYR A 7 -17.35 -7.87 13.50
CA TYR A 7 -16.87 -7.65 14.86
C TYR A 7 -17.15 -6.21 15.29
N ASP A 8 -17.33 -5.99 16.59
CA ASP A 8 -17.38 -4.64 17.20
C ASP A 8 -16.00 -4.30 17.81
N HIS A 9 -15.37 -5.31 18.41
CA HIS A 9 -13.97 -5.27 18.87
C HIS A 9 -13.26 -6.55 18.39
N TYR A 10 -12.05 -6.41 17.83
CA TYR A 10 -11.26 -7.57 17.41
C TYR A 10 -10.31 -8.03 18.54
N PRO A 11 -10.09 -9.34 18.72
CA PRO A 11 -9.14 -9.85 19.72
C PRO A 11 -7.71 -9.35 19.46
N MET A 12 -7.00 -8.95 20.52
CA MET A 12 -5.58 -8.58 20.42
C MET A 12 -4.72 -9.71 19.81
N ALA A 13 -5.12 -10.97 19.99
CA ALA A 13 -4.45 -12.15 19.45
C ALA A 13 -4.43 -12.22 17.91
N TRP A 14 -5.23 -11.42 17.20
CA TRP A 14 -5.19 -11.36 15.74
C TRP A 14 -4.08 -10.45 15.21
N GLU A 15 -3.46 -9.67 16.10
CA GLU A 15 -2.34 -8.79 15.78
C GLU A 15 -2.58 -7.90 14.55
N ALA A 16 -3.82 -7.44 14.36
CA ALA A 16 -4.19 -6.58 13.26
C ALA A 16 -3.30 -5.32 13.25
N LYS A 17 -2.82 -4.96 12.06
CA LYS A 17 -1.85 -3.88 11.90
C LYS A 17 -2.50 -2.53 11.63
N GLU A 18 -3.69 -2.55 11.04
CA GLU A 18 -4.42 -1.35 10.66
C GLU A 18 -5.92 -1.62 10.66
N SER A 19 -6.71 -0.63 11.07
CA SER A 19 -8.18 -0.66 10.96
C SER A 19 -8.71 0.77 10.85
N SER A 20 -9.69 1.00 9.97
CA SER A 20 -10.35 2.29 9.84
C SER A 20 -11.71 2.14 9.12
N GLU A 21 -12.40 3.25 8.94
CA GLU A 21 -13.68 3.33 8.23
C GLU A 21 -13.55 4.08 6.90
N ILE A 22 -14.34 3.68 5.90
CA ILE A 22 -14.45 4.33 4.60
C ILE A 22 -15.90 4.72 4.39
N VAL A 23 -16.13 6.01 4.14
CA VAL A 23 -17.48 6.55 3.92
C VAL A 23 -17.73 6.73 2.42
N PHE A 24 -18.76 6.07 1.90
CA PHE A 24 -19.35 6.36 0.60
C PHE A 24 -20.54 7.30 0.78
N SER A 25 -20.34 8.57 0.41
CA SER A 25 -21.31 9.63 0.67
C SER A 25 -22.56 9.47 -0.18
N GLU A 26 -23.75 9.76 0.35
CA GLU A 26 -25.03 9.79 -0.37
C GLU A 26 -25.01 10.51 -1.74
N LYS A 27 -24.08 11.44 -1.94
CA LYS A 27 -23.95 12.24 -3.17
C LYS A 27 -23.15 11.55 -4.28
N GLU A 28 -22.39 10.50 -4.00
CA GLU A 28 -21.60 9.83 -5.05
C GLU A 28 -22.54 8.96 -5.90
N ILE A 29 -22.47 9.08 -7.22
CA ILE A 29 -23.38 8.38 -8.14
C ILE A 29 -22.59 7.28 -8.85
N PRO A 30 -23.00 6.00 -8.75
CA PRO A 30 -22.33 4.92 -9.48
C PRO A 30 -22.53 5.10 -11.00
N SER A 31 -21.44 5.06 -11.77
CA SER A 31 -21.50 5.15 -13.24
C SER A 31 -21.24 3.80 -13.91
N ALA A 32 -21.85 3.60 -15.08
CA ALA A 32 -21.66 2.41 -15.91
C ALA A 32 -20.21 2.33 -16.44
N ASP A 33 -19.66 3.48 -16.84
CA ASP A 33 -18.48 3.57 -17.70
C ASP A 33 -17.17 3.19 -17.01
N ASN A 34 -17.08 3.33 -15.68
CA ASN A 34 -15.81 3.12 -14.96
C ASN A 34 -15.83 1.92 -14.01
N ASN A 35 -17.00 1.50 -13.50
CA ASN A 35 -17.10 0.53 -12.40
C ASN A 35 -18.35 -0.37 -12.47
N ASN A 36 -19.02 -0.51 -13.61
CA ASN A 36 -20.23 -1.35 -13.75
C ASN A 36 -21.29 -1.04 -12.67
N TYR A 37 -21.56 0.26 -12.47
CA TYR A 37 -22.46 0.80 -11.47
C TYR A 37 -22.07 0.49 -10.00
N ALA A 38 -20.78 0.29 -9.74
CA ALA A 38 -20.21 0.24 -8.40
C ALA A 38 -19.56 1.58 -8.03
N LEU A 39 -19.43 1.84 -6.73
CA LEU A 39 -18.59 2.91 -6.20
C LEU A 39 -17.33 2.28 -5.62
N CYS A 40 -16.17 2.73 -6.05
CA CYS A 40 -14.89 2.19 -5.61
C CYS A 40 -13.97 3.28 -5.08
N LYS A 41 -13.18 2.95 -4.06
CA LYS A 41 -12.15 3.82 -3.48
C LYS A 41 -10.85 3.04 -3.33
N ASN A 42 -9.75 3.66 -3.73
CA ASN A 42 -8.41 3.14 -3.47
C ASN A 42 -7.95 3.62 -2.09
N VAL A 43 -7.44 2.70 -1.29
CA VAL A 43 -7.04 2.93 0.09
C VAL A 43 -5.60 2.46 0.22
N SER A 44 -4.72 3.38 0.56
CA SER A 44 -3.30 3.08 0.80
C SER A 44 -3.10 2.71 2.26
N PHE A 45 -2.31 1.69 2.52
CA PHE A 45 -1.89 1.33 3.89
C PHE A 45 -0.94 2.39 4.45
N GLY A 46 -0.93 2.53 5.78
CA GLY A 46 -0.01 3.44 6.46
C GLY A 46 1.46 3.02 6.31
N ASN A 47 1.73 1.71 6.25
CA ASN A 47 3.04 1.12 5.97
C ASN A 47 2.90 -0.02 4.96
N PRO A 48 3.90 -0.26 4.10
CA PRO A 48 3.86 -1.40 3.19
C PRO A 48 3.96 -2.73 3.95
N PHE A 49 3.33 -3.76 3.40
CA PHE A 49 3.36 -5.13 3.91
C PHE A 49 4.41 -5.97 3.18
N TYR A 50 4.92 -7.01 3.84
CA TYR A 50 5.86 -7.97 3.25
C TYR A 50 5.25 -8.71 2.04
N ALA A 51 3.97 -9.05 2.16
CA ALA A 51 3.15 -9.67 1.11
C ALA A 51 1.74 -9.04 1.14
N PRO A 52 0.92 -9.19 0.08
CA PRO A 52 -0.46 -8.71 0.11
C PRO A 52 -1.21 -9.25 1.34
N PRO A 53 -1.71 -8.38 2.25
CA PRO A 53 -2.31 -8.81 3.51
C PRO A 53 -3.75 -9.31 3.29
N VAL A 54 -4.29 -9.94 4.33
CA VAL A 54 -5.73 -10.22 4.39
C VAL A 54 -6.43 -8.94 4.84
N VAL A 55 -7.29 -8.40 3.98
CA VAL A 55 -8.18 -7.29 4.32
C VAL A 55 -9.58 -7.84 4.52
N LEU A 56 -10.14 -7.63 5.70
CA LEU A 56 -11.52 -7.98 6.03
C LEU A 56 -12.35 -6.70 6.01
N THR A 57 -13.55 -6.77 5.44
CA THR A 57 -14.44 -5.61 5.36
C THR A 57 -15.82 -5.94 5.87
N THR A 58 -16.45 -4.98 6.53
CA THR A 58 -17.84 -5.08 6.96
C THR A 58 -18.57 -3.82 6.53
N VAL A 59 -19.71 -4.00 5.85
CA VAL A 59 -20.54 -2.88 5.45
C VAL A 59 -21.54 -2.56 6.54
N LEU A 60 -21.53 -1.32 6.97
CA LEU A 60 -22.51 -0.75 7.89
C LEU A 60 -23.38 0.26 7.13
N ASN A 61 -24.65 -0.11 6.94
CA ASN A 61 -25.67 0.79 6.41
C ASN A 61 -26.28 1.58 7.58
N GLY A 62 -25.63 2.69 7.96
CA GLY A 62 -25.89 3.37 9.23
C GLY A 62 -25.88 4.88 9.12
N GLY A 63 -26.98 5.46 8.65
CA GLY A 63 -27.25 6.88 8.79
C GLY A 63 -27.81 7.20 10.18
N ASN A 64 -26.93 7.61 11.11
CA ASN A 64 -27.24 8.23 12.41
C ASN A 64 -28.05 7.35 13.40
N ASN A 65 -27.72 7.40 14.70
CA ASN A 65 -28.35 6.60 15.77
C ASN A 65 -29.82 6.94 16.06
N ASN A 66 -30.47 7.71 15.19
CA ASN A 66 -31.88 8.04 15.27
C ASN A 66 -32.68 6.99 14.52
N ALA A 67 -33.25 6.03 15.27
CA ALA A 67 -34.18 5.02 14.76
C ALA A 67 -35.35 5.59 13.93
N ASN A 68 -35.59 6.90 14.00
CA ASN A 68 -36.62 7.63 13.26
C ASN A 68 -36.20 8.12 11.86
N LYS A 69 -34.94 7.90 11.43
CA LYS A 69 -34.48 8.18 10.06
C LYS A 69 -33.91 6.92 9.42
N ALA A 70 -34.63 5.80 9.56
CA ALA A 70 -34.35 4.61 8.77
C ALA A 70 -34.54 4.94 7.28
N CYS A 71 -33.52 4.66 6.45
CA CYS A 71 -33.68 4.66 4.99
C CYS A 71 -34.95 3.86 4.63
N PRO A 72 -35.96 4.46 3.98
CA PRO A 72 -37.23 3.77 3.70
C PRO A 72 -37.03 2.57 2.76
N VAL A 73 -35.96 2.60 1.96
CA VAL A 73 -35.61 1.58 0.98
C VAL A 73 -34.36 0.86 1.46
N LYS A 74 -34.52 -0.34 2.03
CA LYS A 74 -33.41 -1.25 2.30
C LYS A 74 -33.28 -2.19 1.12
N GLY A 75 -32.33 -1.91 0.23
CA GLY A 75 -31.97 -2.77 -0.90
C GLY A 75 -30.78 -3.68 -0.58
N PRO A 76 -30.51 -4.68 -1.42
CA PRO A 76 -29.25 -5.42 -1.37
C PRO A 76 -28.05 -4.49 -1.43
N LEU A 77 -27.13 -4.67 -0.50
CA LEU A 77 -25.85 -3.97 -0.43
C LEU A 77 -24.74 -5.00 -0.40
N SER A 78 -23.73 -4.81 -1.23
CA SER A 78 -22.59 -5.72 -1.31
C SER A 78 -21.30 -4.91 -1.35
N SER A 79 -20.30 -5.37 -0.63
CA SER A 79 -18.92 -4.88 -0.75
C SER A 79 -17.99 -5.99 -1.17
N TRP A 80 -16.93 -5.63 -1.88
CA TRP A 80 -15.84 -6.52 -2.20
C TRP A 80 -14.54 -5.74 -2.31
N LEU A 81 -13.45 -6.49 -2.30
CA LEU A 81 -12.09 -5.99 -2.45
C LEU A 81 -11.56 -6.42 -3.82
N GLU A 82 -10.83 -5.52 -4.46
CA GLU A 82 -10.08 -5.74 -5.67
C GLU A 82 -8.65 -5.24 -5.46
N GLU A 83 -7.72 -5.70 -6.30
CA GLU A 83 -6.36 -5.14 -6.37
C GLU A 83 -5.65 -5.04 -5.00
N VAL A 84 -5.80 -6.06 -4.15
CA VAL A 84 -5.09 -6.10 -2.86
C VAL A 84 -3.60 -6.35 -3.11
N THR A 85 -2.79 -5.31 -2.89
CA THR A 85 -1.34 -5.35 -3.03
C THR A 85 -0.66 -5.23 -1.67
N ASN A 86 0.66 -5.06 -1.64
CA ASN A 86 1.41 -4.77 -0.41
C ASN A 86 1.27 -3.32 0.08
N SER A 87 0.70 -2.41 -0.70
CA SER A 87 0.70 -0.96 -0.42
C SER A 87 -0.68 -0.32 -0.44
N HIS A 88 -1.64 -0.98 -1.09
CA HIS A 88 -3.01 -0.48 -1.19
C HIS A 88 -3.97 -1.63 -1.50
N PHE A 89 -5.26 -1.34 -1.33
CA PHE A 89 -6.36 -2.14 -1.83
C PHE A 89 -7.42 -1.23 -2.44
N ARG A 90 -8.29 -1.81 -3.28
CA ARG A 90 -9.44 -1.13 -3.85
C ARG A 90 -10.71 -1.72 -3.24
N LEU A 91 -11.46 -0.88 -2.53
CA LEU A 91 -12.74 -1.25 -1.93
C LEU A 91 -13.87 -0.79 -2.83
N CYS A 92 -14.77 -1.70 -3.19
CA CYS A 92 -15.95 -1.39 -3.97
C CYS A 92 -17.24 -1.73 -3.23
N ILE A 93 -18.29 -0.94 -3.46
CA ILE A 93 -19.65 -1.21 -3.02
C ILE A 93 -20.64 -1.15 -4.19
N LYS A 94 -21.69 -1.96 -4.10
CA LYS A 94 -22.86 -1.88 -4.97
C LYS A 94 -24.11 -1.87 -4.10
N ASP A 95 -24.88 -0.80 -4.22
CA ASP A 95 -26.10 -0.56 -3.45
C ASP A 95 -27.29 -0.45 -4.40
N ASN A 96 -28.21 -1.40 -4.29
CA ASN A 96 -29.40 -1.41 -5.12
C ASN A 96 -30.43 -0.32 -4.71
N ALA A 97 -30.40 0.15 -3.45
CA ALA A 97 -31.28 1.22 -2.99
C ALA A 97 -30.92 2.60 -3.59
N GLY A 98 -29.71 2.74 -4.14
CA GLY A 98 -29.21 3.98 -4.73
C GLY A 98 -29.69 4.28 -6.16
N TYR A 99 -30.38 3.35 -6.84
CA TYR A 99 -30.88 3.59 -8.20
C TYR A 99 -32.09 4.53 -8.25
N ASP A 100 -32.85 4.63 -7.14
CA ASP A 100 -34.09 5.44 -7.06
C ASP A 100 -33.92 6.76 -6.27
N GLY A 101 -32.67 7.18 -5.99
CA GLY A 101 -32.37 8.58 -5.65
C GLY A 101 -32.39 9.01 -4.17
N GLN A 102 -32.41 8.08 -3.19
CA GLN A 102 -32.23 8.42 -1.77
C GLN A 102 -31.42 7.35 -1.02
N ARG A 103 -30.11 7.29 -1.27
CA ARG A 103 -29.20 6.49 -0.43
C ARG A 103 -28.69 7.33 0.73
N SER A 104 -28.57 6.75 1.91
CA SER A 104 -27.79 7.35 3.01
C SER A 104 -26.29 7.11 2.79
N ASN A 105 -25.43 7.75 3.58
CA ASN A 105 -24.02 7.38 3.64
C ASN A 105 -23.87 5.88 3.97
N VAL A 106 -23.03 5.19 3.20
CA VAL A 106 -22.64 3.80 3.48
C VAL A 106 -21.25 3.82 4.08
N ILE A 107 -21.09 3.23 5.26
CA ILE A 107 -19.80 3.11 5.93
C ILE A 107 -19.30 1.69 5.72
N VAL A 108 -18.02 1.54 5.42
CA VAL A 108 -17.36 0.24 5.34
C VAL A 108 -16.17 0.26 6.26
N ASP A 109 -16.23 -0.55 7.30
CA ASP A 109 -15.09 -0.80 8.17
C ASP A 109 -14.15 -1.79 7.52
N TYR A 110 -12.85 -1.60 7.71
CA TYR A 110 -11.85 -2.57 7.29
C TYR A 110 -10.86 -2.88 8.42
N LEU A 111 -10.37 -4.12 8.38
CA LEU A 111 -9.32 -4.66 9.23
C LEU A 111 -8.23 -5.27 8.35
N VAL A 112 -6.97 -4.95 8.65
CA VAL A 112 -5.82 -5.48 7.90
C VAL A 112 -5.01 -6.40 8.80
N ILE A 113 -4.88 -7.65 8.36
CA ILE A 113 -4.12 -8.70 9.04
C ILE A 113 -3.01 -9.16 8.09
N GLY A 114 -1.78 -9.07 8.56
CA GLY A 114 -0.60 -9.47 7.82
C GLY A 114 0.67 -8.91 8.44
N ASP A 115 1.80 -9.22 7.81
CA ASP A 115 3.11 -8.79 8.28
C ASP A 115 3.59 -7.54 7.55
N LEU A 116 4.03 -6.55 8.32
CA LEU A 116 4.61 -5.33 7.76
C LEU A 116 5.93 -5.65 7.05
N ASP A 117 6.26 -4.86 6.02
CA ASP A 117 7.54 -5.00 5.34
C ASP A 117 8.67 -4.61 6.31
N PRO A 118 9.60 -5.53 6.64
CA PRO A 118 10.70 -5.25 7.55
C PRO A 118 11.67 -4.18 7.00
N CYS A 119 11.60 -3.85 5.71
CA CYS A 119 12.38 -2.78 5.11
C CYS A 119 11.87 -1.37 5.42
N THR A 120 10.67 -1.20 5.97
CA THR A 120 10.04 0.13 6.20
C THR A 120 10.94 1.08 7.01
N ASN A 121 11.61 0.56 8.04
CA ASN A 121 12.53 1.35 8.89
C ASN A 121 13.99 0.88 8.79
N ALA A 122 14.32 0.08 7.77
CA ALA A 122 15.65 -0.46 7.59
C ALA A 122 16.62 0.61 7.05
N SER A 123 17.79 0.73 7.67
CA SER A 123 18.87 1.60 7.19
C SER A 123 20.02 0.78 6.63
N CYS A 124 20.21 0.83 5.31
CA CYS A 124 21.27 0.14 4.61
C CYS A 124 22.43 1.09 4.28
N LYS A 125 23.67 0.68 4.60
CA LYS A 125 24.90 1.47 4.39
C LYS A 125 25.52 1.23 3.02
N TYR A 126 26.47 2.07 2.62
CA TYR A 126 27.29 1.87 1.41
C TYR A 126 26.47 1.75 0.12
N TYR A 127 25.37 2.50 -0.03
CA TYR A 127 24.47 2.40 -1.18
C TYR A 127 23.84 1.02 -1.42
N SER A 128 23.88 0.12 -0.43
CA SER A 128 23.04 -1.09 -0.46
C SER A 128 21.57 -0.73 -0.29
N HIS A 129 20.69 -1.58 -0.80
CA HIS A 129 19.24 -1.45 -0.64
C HIS A 129 18.69 -2.62 0.18
N CYS A 130 17.59 -2.37 0.89
CA CYS A 130 16.94 -3.37 1.70
C CYS A 130 16.12 -4.34 0.85
N VAL A 131 16.22 -5.63 1.17
CA VAL A 131 15.37 -6.68 0.62
C VAL A 131 14.85 -7.54 1.76
N ALA A 132 13.52 -7.66 1.87
CA ALA A 132 12.88 -8.51 2.85
C ALA A 132 13.11 -9.99 2.50
N SER A 133 13.69 -10.74 3.44
CA SER A 133 13.93 -12.18 3.30
C SER A 133 12.80 -13.00 3.91
N SER A 134 12.15 -12.46 4.94
CA SER A 134 10.96 -13.01 5.62
C SER A 134 10.22 -11.86 6.32
N PRO A 135 9.02 -12.07 6.87
CA PRO A 135 8.28 -11.05 7.64
C PRO A 135 9.13 -10.28 8.67
N ASP A 136 10.01 -10.96 9.40
CA ASP A 136 10.79 -10.37 10.49
C ASP A 136 12.26 -10.13 10.14
N GLN A 137 12.69 -10.48 8.92
CA GLN A 137 14.10 -10.42 8.53
C GLN A 137 14.28 -9.74 7.19
N PHE A 138 15.21 -8.80 7.16
CA PHE A 138 15.68 -8.16 5.94
C PHE A 138 17.19 -8.28 5.80
N THR A 139 17.66 -8.18 4.56
CA THR A 139 19.09 -8.13 4.24
C THR A 139 19.37 -6.91 3.36
N CYS A 140 20.48 -6.23 3.62
CA CYS A 140 20.97 -5.17 2.74
C CYS A 140 21.84 -5.77 1.64
N VAL A 141 21.46 -5.58 0.38
CA VAL A 141 22.14 -6.14 -0.78
C VAL A 141 22.64 -5.05 -1.72
N CYS A 142 23.71 -5.35 -2.44
CA CYS A 142 24.25 -4.47 -3.47
C CYS A 142 23.51 -4.64 -4.79
N GLU A 143 23.41 -3.55 -5.55
CA GLU A 143 22.99 -3.61 -6.95
C GLU A 143 23.85 -4.63 -7.71
N LYS A 144 23.22 -5.55 -8.44
CA LYS A 144 23.91 -6.62 -9.17
C LYS A 144 24.19 -6.22 -10.61
N SER A 145 23.36 -5.36 -11.18
CA SER A 145 23.44 -4.95 -12.58
C SER A 145 23.48 -3.44 -12.71
N CYS A 146 24.48 -2.94 -13.42
CA CYS A 146 24.56 -1.54 -13.81
C CYS A 146 24.41 -1.40 -15.32
N PRO A 147 23.76 -0.33 -15.80
CA PRO A 147 23.68 -0.02 -17.22
C PRO A 147 25.07 0.32 -17.79
N SER A 148 25.23 0.12 -19.11
CA SER A 148 26.51 0.26 -19.81
C SER A 148 26.78 1.65 -20.38
N TYR A 149 25.94 2.65 -20.08
CA TYR A 149 26.17 4.02 -20.58
C TYR A 149 27.42 4.63 -19.94
N GLU A 150 28.03 5.57 -20.66
CA GLU A 150 29.24 6.26 -20.24
C GLU A 150 28.93 7.72 -19.90
N GLU A 151 28.83 7.98 -18.60
CA GLU A 151 28.75 9.32 -18.02
C GLU A 151 29.67 9.33 -16.80
N GLN A 152 30.94 9.61 -17.07
CA GLN A 152 32.01 9.42 -16.08
C GLN A 152 31.76 10.23 -14.81
N VAL A 153 32.23 9.70 -13.68
CA VAL A 153 32.22 10.38 -12.38
C VAL A 153 33.55 10.18 -11.66
N CYS A 154 34.04 11.23 -11.02
CA CYS A 154 35.20 11.19 -10.15
C CYS A 154 34.75 10.91 -8.72
N ALA A 155 35.37 9.94 -8.08
CA ALA A 155 35.19 9.64 -6.66
C ALA A 155 36.21 10.40 -5.80
N SER A 156 35.89 10.64 -4.53
CA SER A 156 36.77 11.35 -3.58
C SER A 156 38.08 10.61 -3.25
N ASN A 157 38.23 9.35 -3.68
CA ASN A 157 39.49 8.62 -3.62
C ASN A 157 40.36 8.79 -4.88
N GLY A 158 40.00 9.71 -5.79
CA GLY A 158 40.74 9.98 -7.02
C GLY A 158 40.52 8.95 -8.14
N ARG A 159 39.60 8.00 -7.98
CA ARG A 159 39.25 7.03 -9.04
C ARG A 159 38.09 7.53 -9.90
N THR A 160 38.23 7.39 -11.22
CA THR A 160 37.15 7.62 -12.19
C THR A 160 36.33 6.34 -12.38
N PHE A 161 35.01 6.47 -12.47
CA PHE A 161 34.08 5.38 -12.79
C PHE A 161 33.25 5.74 -14.03
N ASN A 162 32.91 4.75 -14.86
CA ASN A 162 32.20 4.97 -16.13
C ASN A 162 30.79 5.57 -15.94
N ASN A 163 30.14 5.27 -14.82
CA ASN A 163 28.88 5.89 -14.44
C ASN A 163 28.65 5.83 -12.92
N LEU A 164 27.64 6.56 -12.46
CA LEU A 164 27.28 6.63 -11.05
C LEU A 164 26.83 5.28 -10.48
N CYS A 165 26.22 4.41 -11.28
CA CYS A 165 25.80 3.09 -10.82
C CYS A 165 27.02 2.25 -10.44
N LEU A 166 28.02 2.17 -11.31
CA LEU A 166 29.26 1.41 -11.07
C LEU A 166 30.02 1.93 -9.84
N LEU A 167 30.06 3.25 -9.65
CA LEU A 167 30.60 3.84 -8.43
C LEU A 167 29.87 3.35 -7.17
N LYS A 168 28.53 3.44 -7.14
CA LYS A 168 27.71 2.99 -6.00
C LYS A 168 27.85 1.48 -5.77
N GLN A 169 27.89 0.69 -6.84
CA GLN A 169 28.07 -0.76 -6.78
C GLN A 169 29.44 -1.13 -6.18
N GLU A 170 30.52 -0.50 -6.61
CA GLU A 170 31.86 -0.71 -6.04
C GLU A 170 31.87 -0.33 -4.56
N ILE A 171 31.35 0.86 -4.20
CA ILE A 171 31.25 1.30 -2.80
C ILE A 171 30.51 0.26 -1.95
N CYS A 172 29.38 -0.25 -2.46
CA CYS A 172 28.60 -1.27 -1.78
C CYS A 172 29.38 -2.57 -1.55
N ARG A 173 29.99 -3.11 -2.62
CA ARG A 173 30.68 -4.41 -2.59
C ARG A 173 31.95 -4.36 -1.73
N THR A 174 32.69 -3.27 -1.82
CA THR A 174 33.98 -3.10 -1.12
C THR A 174 33.83 -2.46 0.26
N ARG A 175 32.63 -2.00 0.62
CA ARG A 175 32.37 -1.13 1.78
C ARG A 175 33.28 0.10 1.77
N GLY A 176 33.45 0.69 0.59
CA GLY A 176 34.32 1.82 0.35
C GLY A 176 33.91 3.05 1.15
N ASN A 177 34.88 3.73 1.77
CA ASN A 177 34.65 5.01 2.46
C ASN A 177 35.01 6.19 1.56
N TYR A 178 34.29 6.32 0.45
CA TYR A 178 34.41 7.41 -0.50
C TYR A 178 33.05 7.67 -1.16
N THR A 179 32.87 8.88 -1.65
CA THR A 179 31.64 9.38 -2.28
C THR A 179 31.93 9.91 -3.69
N LYS A 180 30.88 10.17 -4.46
CA LYS A 180 30.98 10.98 -5.68
C LYS A 180 31.54 12.36 -5.32
N TYR A 181 32.62 12.78 -5.97
CA TYR A 181 33.25 14.08 -5.80
C TYR A 181 32.73 15.09 -6.84
N HIS A 182 32.88 14.81 -8.12
CA HIS A 182 32.30 15.62 -9.21
C HIS A 182 31.95 14.78 -10.45
N PRO A 183 31.12 15.31 -11.38
CA PRO A 183 30.92 14.72 -12.71
C PRO A 183 32.19 14.79 -13.58
N GLY A 184 32.38 13.85 -14.50
CA GLY A 184 33.58 13.73 -15.34
C GLY A 184 34.69 12.91 -14.69
N SER A 185 35.82 12.74 -15.38
CA SER A 185 37.00 12.04 -14.88
C SER A 185 37.75 12.86 -13.82
N CYS A 186 38.47 12.20 -12.91
CA CYS A 186 39.39 12.89 -12.01
C CYS A 186 40.55 13.54 -12.78
N THR A 187 40.98 14.74 -12.35
CA THR A 187 42.09 15.53 -12.92
C THR A 187 43.05 15.97 -11.84
#